data_AF-A0A653PPV0-F1
#
_entry.id   AF-A0A653PPV0-F1
#
_cell.length_a   1.000
_cell.length_b   1.000
_cell.length_c   1.000
_cell.angle_alpha   90.00
_cell.angle_beta   90.00
_cell.angle_gamma   90.00
#
_symmetry.space_group_name_H-M   'P 1'
#
loop_
_entity.id
_entity.type
_entity.pdbx_description
1 polymer ?
#
loop_
_entity_poly.entity_id
_entity_poly.type
_entity_poly.pdbx_seq_one_letter_code
_entity_poly.pdbx_strand_id
1 'polypeptide(L)' 'MDNESTLQHETTLEHALDVAKANHKEAVRLLERARAAQRTGDVTDERVRQLEDLLSIAEEDLRRVTREQ' A
#
# COMPACT_ATOMS: atom_id res chain seq x y z
N MET A 1 -33.47 11.55 -6.49
CA MET A 1 -32.20 12.33 -6.51
C MET A 1 -31.10 11.30 -6.32
N ASP A 2 -30.89 10.43 -7.31
CA ASP A 2 -30.18 9.16 -7.09
C ASP A 2 -28.81 9.11 -7.79
N ASN A 3 -28.49 10.13 -8.60
CA ASN A 3 -27.25 10.16 -9.38
C ASN A 3 -26.05 10.74 -8.61
N GLU A 4 -26.27 11.57 -7.59
CA GLU A 4 -25.17 12.20 -6.84
C GLU A 4 -24.44 11.20 -5.92
N SER A 5 -25.17 10.24 -5.33
CA SER A 5 -24.59 9.23 -4.44
C SER A 5 -23.72 8.22 -5.18
N THR A 6 -24.13 7.80 -6.39
CA THR A 6 -23.37 6.84 -7.21
C THR A 6 -22.08 7.46 -7.73
N LEU A 7 -22.12 8.72 -8.22
CA LEU A 7 -20.93 9.45 -8.66
C LEU A 7 -19.94 9.70 -7.50
N GLN A 8 -20.44 10.00 -6.30
CA GLN A 8 -19.59 10.16 -5.11
C GLN A 8 -18.92 8.84 -4.70
N HIS A 9 -19.60 7.70 -4.82
CA HIS A 9 -19.01 6.39 -4.51
C HIS A 9 -17.95 5.99 -5.54
N GLU A 10 -18.21 6.21 -6.83
CA GLU A 10 -17.25 5.95 -7.91
C GLU A 10 -15.97 6.79 -7.76
N THR A 11 -16.10 8.10 -7.49
CA THR A 11 -14.95 9.00 -7.24
C THR A 11 -14.17 8.64 -5.97
N THR A 12 -14.84 8.09 -4.95
CA THR A 12 -14.20 7.66 -3.70
C THR A 12 -13.45 6.34 -3.87
N LEU A 13 -14.02 5.39 -4.64
CA LEU A 13 -13.39 4.11 -4.96
C LEU A 13 -12.15 4.30 -5.86
N GLU A 14 -12.26 5.12 -6.90
CA GLU A 14 -11.12 5.47 -7.77
C GLU A 14 -9.99 6.11 -6.96
N HIS A 15 -10.32 7.06 -6.07
CA HIS A 15 -9.34 7.66 -5.17
C HIS A 15 -8.70 6.63 -4.22
N ALA A 16 -9.50 5.73 -3.63
CA ALA A 16 -9.02 4.66 -2.76
C ALA A 16 -8.05 3.73 -3.51
N LEU A 17 -8.32 3.43 -4.79
CA LEU A 17 -7.46 2.57 -5.60
C LEU A 17 -6.11 3.23 -5.87
N ASP A 18 -6.10 4.52 -6.18
CA ASP A 18 -4.86 5.26 -6.40
C ASP A 18 -4.02 5.38 -5.12
N VAL A 19 -4.67 5.59 -3.98
CA VAL A 19 -4.01 5.59 -2.66
C VAL A 19 -3.43 4.20 -2.36
N ALA A 20 -4.19 3.12 -2.57
CA ALA A 20 -3.72 1.75 -2.33
C ALA A 20 -2.51 1.40 -3.22
N LYS A 21 -2.53 1.78 -4.50
CA LYS A 21 -1.39 1.62 -5.42
C LYS A 21 -0.16 2.42 -4.95
N ALA A 22 -0.36 3.66 -4.52
CA ALA A 22 0.73 4.50 -4.03
C ALA A 22 1.36 3.91 -2.76
N ASN A 23 0.53 3.44 -1.82
CA ASN A 23 0.97 2.81 -0.57
C ASN A 23 1.77 1.53 -0.83
N HIS A 24 1.25 0.64 -1.69
CA HIS A 24 1.97 -0.58 -2.07
C HIS A 24 3.34 -0.26 -2.69
N LYS A 25 3.39 0.70 -3.62
CA LYS A 25 4.65 1.12 -4.26
C LYS A 25 5.66 1.68 -3.26
N GLU A 26 5.21 2.45 -2.28
CA GLU A 26 6.11 3.01 -1.27
C GLU A 26 6.58 1.95 -0.27
N ALA A 27 5.72 1.01 0.13
CA ALA A 27 6.11 -0.13 0.96
C ALA A 27 7.22 -0.97 0.30
N VAL A 28 7.11 -1.25 -1.01
CA VAL A 28 8.16 -1.94 -1.78
C VAL A 28 9.47 -1.16 -1.74
N ARG A 29 9.45 0.15 -2.03
CA ARG A 29 10.65 1.00 -2.01
C ARG A 29 11.32 1.04 -0.65
N LEU A 30 10.54 1.15 0.42
CA LEU A 30 11.05 1.16 1.80
C LEU A 30 11.73 -0.17 2.12
N LEU A 31 11.10 -1.29 1.77
CA LEU A 31 11.66 -2.61 2.01
C LEU A 31 12.95 -2.86 1.22
N GLU A 32 13.00 -2.47 -0.06
CA GLU A 32 14.22 -2.58 -0.87
C GLU A 32 15.39 -1.77 -0.27
N ARG A 33 15.11 -0.52 0.15
CA ARG A 33 16.11 0.33 0.83
C ARG A 33 16.56 -0.26 2.16
N ALA A 34 15.63 -0.78 2.95
CA ALA A 34 15.94 -1.41 4.24
C ALA A 34 16.79 -2.67 4.06
N ARG A 35 16.49 -3.53 3.08
CA ARG A 35 17.32 -4.69 2.73
C ARG A 35 18.71 -4.29 2.24
N ALA A 36 18.84 -3.16 1.54
CA ALA A 36 20.14 -2.64 1.15
C ALA A 36 20.95 -2.14 2.35
N ALA A 37 20.33 -1.38 3.25
CA ALA A 37 20.93 -0.82 4.47
C ALA A 37 21.19 -1.88 5.56
N GLN A 38 20.45 -2.99 5.55
CA GLN A 38 20.71 -4.13 6.42
C GLN A 38 22.09 -4.74 6.14
N ARG A 39 22.52 -4.79 4.87
CA ARG A 39 23.84 -5.31 4.49
C ARG A 39 25.00 -4.47 5.00
N THR A 40 24.77 -3.17 5.25
CA THR A 40 25.76 -2.27 5.84
C THR A 40 25.64 -2.19 7.38
N GLY A 41 24.62 -2.84 7.96
CA GLY A 41 24.34 -2.80 9.40
C GLY A 41 23.59 -1.54 9.86
N ASP A 42 23.22 -0.64 8.94
CA ASP A 42 22.50 0.60 9.24
C ASP A 42 21.03 0.34 9.62
N VAL A 43 20.51 -0.84 9.27
CA VAL A 43 19.14 -1.28 9.56
C VAL A 43 19.16 -2.67 10.17
N THR A 44 18.35 -2.89 11.21
CA THR A 44 18.24 -4.18 11.89
C THR A 44 17.30 -5.14 11.16
N ASP A 45 17.49 -6.45 11.36
CA ASP A 45 16.59 -7.49 10.85
C ASP A 45 15.14 -7.31 11.30
N GLU A 46 14.95 -6.76 12.50
CA GLU A 46 13.63 -6.42 13.03
C GLU A 46 12.94 -5.35 12.18
N ARG A 47 13.67 -4.31 11.77
CA ARG A 47 13.13 -3.25 10.94
C ARG A 47 12.78 -3.74 9.54
N VAL A 48 13.56 -4.67 8.98
CA VAL A 48 13.24 -5.32 7.70
C VAL A 48 11.93 -6.10 7.83
N ARG A 49 11.77 -6.91 8.89
CA ARG A 49 10.53 -7.67 9.14
C ARG A 49 9.30 -6.78 9.28
N GLN A 50 9.40 -5.66 10.00
CA GLN A 50 8.31 -4.68 10.10
C GLN A 50 7.89 -4.10 8.74
N LEU A 51 8.84 -3.92 7.81
CA LEU A 51 8.54 -3.44 6.46
C LEU A 51 7.97 -4.54 5.55
N GLU A 52 8.31 -5.81 5.80
CA GLU A 52 7.66 -6.96 5.16
C GLU A 52 6.19 -7.07 5.59
N ASP A 53 5.90 -6.91 6.88
CA ASP A 53 4.52 -6.88 7.40
C ASP A 53 3.72 -5.72 6.82
N LEU A 54 4.33 -4.52 6.73
CA LEU A 54 3.71 -3.35 6.11
C LEU A 54 3.36 -3.62 4.64
N LEU A 55 4.26 -4.25 3.89
CA LEU A 55 4.00 -4.60 2.49
C LEU A 55 2.84 -5.59 2.37
N SER A 56 2.77 -6.60 3.24
CA SER A 56 1.68 -7.57 3.28
C SER A 56 0.31 -6.88 3.48
N ILE A 57 0.24 -5.93 4.40
CA ILE A 57 -0.97 -5.12 4.65
C ILE A 57 -1.34 -4.29 3.41
N ALA A 58 -0.37 -3.60 2.80
CA ALA A 58 -0.62 -2.78 1.61
C ALA A 58 -1.07 -3.61 0.40
N GLU A 59 -0.55 -4.82 0.25
CA GLU A 59 -1.02 -5.76 -0.77
C GLU A 59 -2.45 -6.25 -0.51
N GLU A 60 -2.80 -6.52 0.75
CA GLU A 60 -4.16 -6.90 1.11
C GLU A 60 -5.15 -5.77 0.82
N ASP A 61 -4.80 -4.54 1.20
CA ASP A 61 -5.60 -3.35 0.94
C ASP A 61 -5.83 -3.14 -0.56
N LEU A 62 -4.76 -3.20 -1.36
CA LEU A 62 -4.85 -3.11 -2.82
C LEU A 62 -5.74 -4.21 -3.42
N ARG A 63 -5.64 -5.45 -2.92
CA ARG A 63 -6.50 -6.56 -3.35
C ARG A 63 -7.97 -6.33 -3.01
N ARG A 64 -8.28 -5.77 -1.84
CA ARG A 64 -9.66 -5.45 -1.41
C ARG A 64 -10.25 -4.37 -2.31
N VAL A 65 -9.55 -3.25 -2.45
CA VAL A 65 -10.03 -2.13 -3.27
C VAL A 65 -10.17 -2.52 -4.74
N THR A 66 -9.27 -3.34 -5.29
CA THR A 66 -9.38 -3.83 -6.68
C THR A 66 -10.57 -4.79 -6.88
N ARG A 67 -11.00 -5.52 -5.84
CA ARG A 67 -12.19 -6.40 -5.92
C ARG A 67 -13.52 -5.65 -5.75
N GLU A 68 -13.47 -4.46 -5.17
CA GLU A 68 -14.63 -3.60 -4.91
C GLU A 68 -14.92 -2.59 -6.05
N GLN A 69 -14.02 -2.50 -7.04
CA GLN A 69 -14.20 -1.80 -8.31
C GLN A 69 -15.05 -2.62 -9.29
#